data_AF-A0A119HA67-F1
#
_entry.id   AF-A0A119HA67-F1
#
_cell.length_a   1.000
_cell.length_b   1.000
_cell.length_c   1.000
_cell.angle_alpha   90.00
_cell.angle_beta   90.00
_cell.angle_gamma   90.00
#
_symmetry.space_group_name_H-M   'P 1'
#
loop_
_entity.id
_entity.type
_entity.pdbx_description
1 polymer ?
#
loop_
_entity_poly.entity_id
_entity_poly.type
_entity_poly.pdbx_seq_one_letter_code
_entity_poly.pdbx_strand_id
1 'polypeptide(L)'
;MGLSAKNAILIVEFARELQVTEKMGPIEAALEAARLRLRPILMTSLAFILGVLPLAISNGAGSASQHAIGTGVIGGMITATFLAIFMIPMFFVKVRQIFSGEQEDADVALRLAQDHMHQAEKGDHGDDEKKGQ
;
A
#
# COMPACT_ATOMS: atom_id res chain seq x y z
N MET A 1 18.37 5.12 2.68
CA MET A 1 17.85 3.86 2.12
C MET A 1 16.85 3.16 3.06
N GLY A 2 17.20 2.82 4.32
CA GLY A 2 16.29 2.09 5.24
C GLY A 2 14.97 2.81 5.60
N LEU A 3 14.96 4.13 5.74
CA LEU A 3 13.74 4.91 6.05
C LEU A 3 12.69 4.83 4.91
N SER A 4 13.15 4.90 3.66
CA SER A 4 12.29 4.83 2.47
C SER A 4 11.70 3.43 2.29
N ALA A 5 12.49 2.39 2.54
CA ALA A 5 12.02 1.01 2.50
C ALA A 5 10.96 0.74 3.58
N LYS A 6 11.16 1.26 4.80
CA LYS A 6 10.18 1.14 5.88
C LYS A 6 8.87 1.85 5.55
N ASN A 7 8.94 3.05 4.96
CA ASN A 7 7.76 3.79 4.52
C ASN A 7 7.00 3.05 3.41
N ALA A 8 7.68 2.40 2.48
CA ALA A 8 7.06 1.63 1.40
C ALA A 8 6.39 0.34 1.91
N ILE A 9 7.09 -0.43 2.76
CA ILE A 9 6.57 -1.66 3.37
C ILE A 9 5.29 -1.36 4.15
N LEU A 10 5.30 -0.29 4.96
CA LEU A 10 4.15 0.09 5.76
C LEU A 10 2.94 0.53 4.94
N ILE A 11 3.11 1.02 3.70
CA ILE A 11 1.97 1.33 2.82
C ILE A 11 1.35 0.04 2.31
N VAL A 12 2.18 -0.91 1.85
CA VAL A 12 1.72 -2.19 1.30
C VAL A 12 1.06 -3.05 2.38
N GLU A 13 1.66 -3.09 3.56
CA GLU A 13 1.16 -3.86 4.70
C GLU A 13 -0.20 -3.33 5.17
N PHE A 14 -0.36 -2.01 5.31
CA PHE A 14 -1.63 -1.41 5.70
C PHE A 14 -2.71 -1.55 4.62
N ALA A 15 -2.34 -1.45 3.34
CA ALA A 15 -3.27 -1.68 2.24
C ALA A 15 -3.76 -3.13 2.21
N ARG A 16 -2.85 -4.11 2.46
CA ARG A 16 -3.23 -5.51 2.59
C ARG A 16 -4.15 -5.73 3.79
N GLU A 17 -3.83 -5.13 4.93
CA GLU A 17 -4.63 -5.24 6.15
C GLU A 17 -6.05 -4.72 5.91
N LEU A 18 -6.21 -3.52 5.36
CA LEU A 18 -7.52 -2.93 5.01
C LEU A 18 -8.34 -3.78 4.03
N GLN A 19 -7.69 -4.47 3.07
CA GLN A 19 -8.40 -5.39 2.19
C GLN A 19 -8.91 -6.63 2.92
N VAL A 20 -8.12 -7.17 3.85
CA VAL A 20 -8.47 -8.39 4.58
C VAL A 20 -9.52 -8.11 5.67
N THR A 21 -9.37 -7.02 6.42
CA THR A 21 -10.23 -6.69 7.57
C THR A 21 -11.49 -5.95 7.16
N GLU A 22 -11.37 -4.96 6.27
CA GLU A 22 -12.49 -4.08 5.89
C GLU A 22 -13.10 -4.44 4.52
N LYS A 23 -12.60 -5.48 3.84
CA LYS A 23 -13.06 -5.93 2.52
C LYS A 23 -13.06 -4.81 1.46
N MET A 24 -12.20 -3.81 1.62
CA MET A 24 -12.08 -2.68 0.71
C MET A 24 -11.55 -3.10 -0.66
N GLY A 25 -11.97 -2.38 -1.70
CA GLY A 25 -11.41 -2.55 -3.04
C GLY A 25 -9.91 -2.23 -3.07
N PRO A 26 -9.12 -2.79 -4.02
CA PRO A 26 -7.68 -2.57 -4.13
C PRO A 26 -7.27 -1.10 -4.24
N ILE A 27 -8.11 -0.29 -4.88
CA ILE A 27 -7.88 1.15 -5.07
C ILE A 27 -8.15 1.92 -3.77
N GLU A 28 -9.25 1.62 -3.08
CA GLU A 28 -9.62 2.28 -1.82
C GLU A 28 -8.61 1.98 -0.71
N ALA A 29 -8.23 0.71 -0.55
CA ALA A 29 -7.24 0.29 0.44
C ALA A 29 -5.86 0.95 0.20
N ALA A 30 -5.45 1.07 -1.07
CA ALA A 30 -4.20 1.74 -1.43
C ALA A 30 -4.22 3.24 -1.12
N LEU A 31 -5.33 3.92 -1.40
CA LEU A 31 -5.50 5.34 -1.12
C LEU A 31 -5.49 5.64 0.38
N GLU A 32 -6.18 4.81 1.17
CA GLU A 32 -6.26 5.02 2.62
C GLU A 32 -4.92 4.72 3.30
N ALA A 33 -4.24 3.63 2.91
CA ALA A 33 -2.89 3.35 3.36
C ALA A 33 -1.89 4.47 3.00
N ALA A 34 -2.01 5.04 1.79
CA ALA A 34 -1.18 6.17 1.36
C ALA A 34 -1.42 7.42 2.22
N ARG A 35 -2.68 7.73 2.56
CA ARG A 35 -3.04 8.87 3.43
C ARG A 35 -2.43 8.76 4.81
N LEU A 36 -2.46 7.57 5.42
CA LEU A 36 -1.91 7.35 6.76
C LEU A 36 -0.40 7.61 6.83
N ARG A 37 0.31 7.46 5.71
CA ARG A 37 1.76 7.66 5.62
C ARG A 37 2.16 9.00 5.04
N LEU A 38 1.24 9.74 4.44
CA LEU A 38 1.49 11.06 3.87
C LEU A 38 2.07 12.03 4.92
N ARG A 39 1.51 12.06 6.12
CA ARG A 39 2.01 12.93 7.22
C ARG A 39 3.45 12.57 7.62
N PRO A 40 3.81 11.30 7.92
CA PRO A 40 5.19 10.89 8.17
C PRO A 40 6.18 11.17 7.02
N ILE A 41 5.78 10.91 5.76
CA ILE A 41 6.63 11.15 4.59
C ILE A 41 6.93 12.65 4.43
N LEU A 42 5.91 13.49 4.58
CA LEU A 42 6.08 14.94 4.55
C LEU A 42 6.91 15.44 5.74
N MET A 43 6.72 14.92 6.94
CA MET A 43 7.54 15.31 8.10
C MET A 43 9.02 15.07 7.88
N THR A 44 9.39 13.87 7.42
CA THR A 44 10.80 13.52 7.22
C THR A 44 11.43 14.30 6.07
N SER A 45 10.69 14.47 4.97
CA SER A 45 11.18 15.23 3.82
C SER A 45 11.37 16.71 4.13
N LEU A 46 10.40 17.33 4.81
CA LEU A 46 10.50 18.73 5.22
C LEU A 46 11.60 18.96 6.25
N ALA A 47 11.72 18.09 7.26
CA ALA A 47 12.78 18.19 8.26
C ALA A 47 14.17 18.12 7.64
N PHE A 48 14.35 17.21 6.66
CA PHE A 48 15.62 17.07 5.98
C PHE A 48 15.92 18.25 5.05
N ILE A 49 14.94 18.74 4.28
CA ILE A 49 15.08 19.94 3.44
C ILE A 49 15.47 21.16 4.28
N LEU A 50 14.79 21.38 5.42
CA LEU A 50 15.12 22.47 6.34
C LEU A 50 16.50 22.30 6.97
N GLY A 51 16.94 21.06 7.25
CA GLY A 51 18.26 20.76 7.77
C GLY A 51 19.41 21.04 6.79
N VAL A 52 19.18 20.86 5.48
CA VAL A 52 20.19 21.17 4.44
C VAL A 52 20.06 22.59 3.87
N LEU A 53 18.98 23.30 4.19
CA LEU A 53 18.75 24.67 3.73
C LEU A 53 19.91 25.63 4.08
N PRO A 54 20.52 25.60 5.28
CA PRO A 54 21.67 26.43 5.60
C PRO A 54 22.88 26.17 4.71
N LEU A 55 23.12 24.91 4.30
CA LEU A 55 24.21 24.56 3.38
C LEU A 55 23.94 25.09 1.96
N ALA A 56 22.67 25.13 1.55
CA ALA A 56 22.26 25.66 0.26
C ALA A 56 22.38 27.20 0.17
N ILE A 57 22.45 27.91 1.31
CA ILE A 57 22.56 29.38 1.36
C ILE A 57 23.86 29.88 2.04
N SER A 58 24.78 28.98 2.42
CA SER A 58 25.99 29.37 3.12
C SER A 58 26.95 30.17 2.23
N ASN A 59 27.39 31.32 2.74
CA ASN A 59 28.38 32.17 2.08
C ASN A 59 29.68 32.13 2.90
N GLY A 60 30.80 31.76 2.28
CA GLY A 60 32.09 31.60 2.96
C GLY A 60 33.02 30.58 2.28
N ALA A 61 34.12 30.22 2.96
CA ALA A 61 35.05 29.21 2.46
C ALA A 61 34.36 27.84 2.30
N GLY A 62 34.48 27.22 1.12
CA GLY A 62 33.80 25.96 0.82
C GLY A 62 32.30 26.10 0.50
N SER A 63 31.78 27.31 0.35
CA SER A 63 30.37 27.57 -0.06
C SER A 63 30.00 26.92 -1.38
N ALA A 64 30.90 26.92 -2.38
CA ALA A 64 30.67 26.23 -3.65
C ALA A 64 30.34 24.74 -3.47
N SER A 65 31.07 24.05 -2.60
CA SER A 65 30.83 22.62 -2.30
C SER A 65 29.55 22.42 -1.48
N GLN A 66 29.27 23.31 -0.52
CA GLN A 66 28.06 23.25 0.29
C GLN A 66 26.80 23.51 -0.54
N HIS A 67 26.85 24.47 -1.46
CA HIS A 67 25.78 24.76 -2.41
C HIS A 67 25.53 23.59 -3.34
N ALA A 68 26.58 22.97 -3.89
CA ALA A 68 26.46 21.81 -4.78
C ALA A 68 25.75 20.64 -4.10
N ILE A 69 26.10 20.36 -2.83
CA ILE A 69 25.45 19.31 -2.04
C ILE A 69 24.03 19.74 -1.66
N GLY A 70 23.85 20.96 -1.15
CA GLY A 70 22.58 21.46 -0.66
C GLY A 70 21.50 21.50 -1.75
N THR A 71 21.82 22.07 -2.91
CA THR A 71 20.87 22.15 -4.04
C THR A 71 20.56 20.78 -4.63
N GLY A 72 21.56 19.91 -4.78
CA GLY A 72 21.36 18.54 -5.26
C GLY A 72 20.45 17.72 -4.33
N VAL A 73 20.65 17.82 -3.02
CA VAL A 73 19.85 17.11 -2.03
C VAL A 73 18.42 17.66 -1.97
N ILE A 74 18.22 18.98 -1.96
CA ILE A 74 16.88 19.58 -1.93
C ILE A 74 16.08 19.16 -3.17
N GLY A 75 16.67 19.27 -4.37
CA GLY A 75 16.01 18.86 -5.61
C GLY A 75 15.70 17.35 -5.64
N GLY A 76 16.65 16.53 -5.20
CA GLY A 76 16.47 15.08 -5.10
C GLY A 76 15.36 14.69 -4.13
N MET A 77 15.27 15.35 -2.97
CA MET A 77 14.25 15.09 -1.95
C MET A 77 12.86 15.50 -2.41
N ILE A 78 12.72 16.67 -3.04
CA ILE A 78 11.42 17.12 -3.59
C ILE A 78 10.94 16.12 -4.65
N THR A 79 11.82 15.78 -5.59
CA THR A 79 11.48 14.87 -6.69
C THR A 79 11.15 13.47 -6.17
N ALA A 80 11.99 12.91 -5.27
CA ALA A 80 11.78 11.59 -4.69
C ALA A 80 10.50 11.52 -3.85
N THR A 81 10.19 12.57 -3.08
CA THR A 81 8.97 12.62 -2.27
C THR A 81 7.73 12.64 -3.16
N PHE A 82 7.75 13.46 -4.21
CA PHE A 82 6.64 13.53 -5.16
C PHE A 82 6.45 12.18 -5.87
N LEU A 83 7.52 11.61 -6.44
CA LEU A 83 7.46 10.31 -7.09
C LEU A 83 7.00 9.22 -6.15
N ALA A 84 7.48 9.16 -4.90
CA ALA A 84 7.07 8.14 -3.94
C ALA A 84 5.57 8.20 -3.62
N ILE A 85 5.03 9.40 -3.37
CA ILE A 85 3.61 9.57 -3.03
C ILE A 85 2.69 9.09 -4.15
N PHE A 86 3.05 9.33 -5.42
CA PHE A 86 2.21 8.94 -6.56
C PHE A 86 2.53 7.54 -7.12
N MET A 87 3.81 7.18 -7.23
CA MET A 87 4.21 5.90 -7.81
C MET A 87 3.89 4.73 -6.90
N ILE A 88 4.04 4.84 -5.58
CA ILE A 88 3.85 3.69 -4.67
C ILE A 88 2.38 3.19 -4.71
N PRO A 89 1.35 4.05 -4.56
CA PRO A 89 -0.04 3.59 -4.66
C PRO A 89 -0.40 3.09 -6.06
N MET A 90 0.10 3.76 -7.10
CA MET A 90 -0.12 3.34 -8.50
C MET A 90 0.45 1.95 -8.77
N PHE A 91 1.69 1.69 -8.32
CA PHE A 91 2.31 0.38 -8.48
C PHE A 91 1.58 -0.69 -7.68
N PHE A 92 1.14 -0.38 -6.45
CA PHE A 92 0.35 -1.33 -5.67
C PHE A 92 -0.92 -1.77 -6.41
N VAL A 93 -1.68 -0.82 -6.95
CA VAL A 93 -2.90 -1.13 -7.73
C VAL A 93 -2.58 -1.94 -8.97
N LYS A 94 -1.57 -1.54 -9.76
CA LYS A 94 -1.18 -2.27 -10.98
C LYS A 94 -0.71 -3.69 -10.70
N VAL A 95 0.13 -3.87 -9.67
CA VAL A 95 0.61 -5.19 -9.25
C VAL A 95 -0.57 -6.04 -8.79
N ARG A 96 -1.48 -5.51 -7.96
CA ARG A 96 -2.68 -6.24 -7.57
C ARG A 96 -3.56 -6.58 -8.77
N GLN A 97 -3.77 -5.68 -9.72
CA GLN A 97 -4.57 -5.98 -10.92
C GLN A 97 -3.95 -7.09 -11.79
N ILE A 98 -2.62 -7.14 -11.91
CA ILE A 98 -1.93 -8.16 -12.72
C ILE A 98 -1.95 -9.53 -12.03
N PHE A 99 -1.79 -9.56 -10.70
CA PHE A 99 -1.66 -10.82 -9.94
C PHE A 99 -2.96 -11.27 -9.24
N SER A 100 -4.02 -10.46 -9.22
CA SER A 100 -5.31 -10.85 -8.59
C SER A 100 -6.12 -11.86 -9.40
N GLY A 101 -5.79 -12.10 -10.68
CA GLY A 101 -6.45 -13.14 -11.48
C GLY A 101 -6.39 -14.53 -10.81
N GLU A 102 -5.25 -14.89 -10.20
CA GLU A 102 -5.07 -16.21 -9.56
C GLU A 102 -5.75 -16.34 -8.17
N GLN A 103 -6.07 -15.23 -7.50
CA GLN A 103 -6.61 -15.24 -6.14
C GLN A 103 -8.14 -15.15 -6.11
N GLU A 104 -8.73 -14.43 -7.08
CA GLU A 104 -10.18 -14.38 -7.27
C GLU A 104 -10.72 -15.75 -7.70
N ASP A 105 -10.01 -16.45 -8.58
CA ASP A 105 -10.36 -17.82 -9.00
C ASP A 105 -10.30 -18.82 -7.84
N ALA A 106 -9.33 -18.68 -6.93
CA ALA A 106 -9.20 -19.56 -5.76
C ALA A 106 -10.32 -19.33 -4.74
N ASP A 107 -10.67 -18.08 -4.44
CA ASP A 107 -11.78 -17.74 -3.52
C ASP A 107 -13.15 -18.12 -4.09
N VAL A 108 -13.34 -17.97 -5.41
CA VAL A 108 -14.57 -18.41 -6.10
C VAL A 108 -14.66 -19.94 -6.11
N ALA A 109 -13.57 -20.64 -6.39
CA ALA A 109 -13.52 -22.10 -6.32
C ALA A 109 -13.79 -22.62 -4.90
N LEU A 110 -13.27 -21.95 -3.86
CA LEU A 110 -13.51 -22.31 -2.47
C LEU A 110 -14.97 -22.10 -2.07
N ARG A 111 -15.59 -21.00 -2.51
CA ARG A 111 -17.01 -20.71 -2.28
C ARG A 111 -17.93 -21.69 -2.98
N LEU A 112 -17.64 -22.03 -4.23
CA LEU A 112 -18.36 -23.06 -4.96
C LEU A 112 -18.22 -24.42 -4.25
N ALA A 113 -17.03 -24.80 -3.80
CA ALA A 113 -16.84 -26.02 -3.03
C ALA A 113 -17.63 -26.00 -1.69
N GLN A 114 -17.68 -24.87 -1.00
CA GLN A 114 -18.44 -24.71 0.25
C GLN A 114 -19.95 -24.77 0.03
N ASP A 115 -20.47 -24.14 -1.02
CA ASP A 115 -21.90 -24.17 -1.35
C ASP A 115 -22.36 -25.59 -1.75
N HIS A 116 -21.52 -26.34 -2.46
CA HIS A 116 -21.80 -27.73 -2.82
C HIS A 116 -21.78 -28.65 -1.58
N MET A 117 -20.89 -28.42 -0.60
CA MET A 117 -20.87 -29.15 0.66
C MET A 117 -22.10 -28.84 1.54
N HIS A 118 -22.52 -27.57 1.59
CA HIS A 118 -23.72 -27.15 2.33
C HIS A 118 -25.03 -27.68 1.71
N GLN A 119 -25.09 -27.89 0.39
CA GLN A 119 -26.23 -28.54 -0.25
C GLN A 119 -26.25 -30.05 -0.03
N ALA A 120 -25.09 -30.71 0.03
CA ALA A 120 -25.01 -32.14 0.33
C ALA A 120 -25.50 -32.48 1.74
N GLU A 121 -25.27 -31.61 2.72
CA GLU A 121 -25.71 -31.81 4.11
C GLU A 121 -27.23 -31.58 4.29
N LYS A 122 -27.85 -30.69 3.50
CA LYS A 122 -29.30 -30.43 3.55
C LYS A 122 -30.16 -31.46 2.81
N GLY A 123 -29.57 -32.24 1.90
CA GLY A 123 -30.29 -33.25 1.11
C GLY A 123 -30.64 -34.53 1.86
N ASP A 124 -29.97 -34.82 2.98
CA ASP A 124 -30.14 -36.09 3.72
C ASP A 124 -31.24 -36.05 4.79
N HIS A 125 -31.77 -34.86 5.12
CA HIS A 125 -32.80 -34.71 6.16
C HIS A 125 -34.24 -34.61 5.61
N GLY A 126 -34.42 -34.70 4.29
CA GLY A 126 -35.70 -34.43 3.61
C GLY A 126 -36.61 -35.65 3.37
N ASP A 127 -36.08 -36.88 3.47
CA ASP A 127 -36.82 -38.08 3.05
C ASP A 127 -37.42 -38.90 4.21
N ASP A 128 -37.05 -38.62 5.47
CA ASP A 128 -37.58 -39.37 6.63
C ASP A 128 -38.93 -38.84 7.14
N GLU A 129 -39.38 -37.64 6.75
CA GLU A 129 -40.62 -37.05 7.27
C GLU A 129 -41.90 -37.42 6.48
N LYS A 130 -41.79 -38.14 5.35
CA LYS A 130 -42.93 -38.47 4.47
C LYS A 130 -43.41 -39.93 4.50
N LYS A 131 -43.01 -40.73 5.49
CA LYS A 131 -43.48 -42.14 5.63
C LYS A 131 -44.31 -42.45 6.87
N GLY A 132 -44.76 -41.43 7.61
CA GLY A 132 -45.50 -41.57 8.86
C GLY A 132 -46.97 -41.13 8.85
N GLN A 133 -47.62 -41.04 7.68
CA GLN A 133 -49.08 -40.89 7.57
C GLN A 133 -49.71 -42.10 6.89
#